data_AF-A0A174PQ13-F1
#
_entry.id   AF-A0A174PQ13-F1
#
_cell.length_a   1.000
_cell.length_b   1.000
_cell.length_c   1.000
_cell.angle_alpha   90.00
_cell.angle_beta   90.00
_cell.angle_gamma   90.00
#
_symmetry.space_group_name_H-M   'P 1'
#
loop_
_entity.id
_entity.type
_entity.pdbx_description
1 polymer ?
#
loop_
_entity_poly.entity_id
_entity_poly.type
_entity_poly.pdbx_seq_one_letter_code
_entity_poly.pdbx_strand_id
1 'polypeptide(L)' 'MFLLEDLLKEFKYDMKIRNLTPRTIKTSYNSTVKFLKYYENKLKIIELEEIIHLHIK' A
#
# COMPACT_ATOMS: atom_id res chain seq x y z
N MET A 1 -5.70 11.58 9.08
CA MET A 1 -4.98 11.87 7.84
C MET A 1 -3.79 10.95 7.77
N PHE A 2 -3.97 9.84 7.08
CA PHE A 2 -3.03 8.72 7.09
C PHE A 2 -2.32 8.64 5.74
N LEU A 3 -1.01 8.84 5.74
CA LEU A 3 -0.24 8.86 4.49
C LEU A 3 -0.14 7.45 3.89
N LEU A 4 -0.18 7.36 2.57
CA LEU A 4 -0.01 6.10 1.86
C LEU A 4 1.34 5.43 2.18
N GLU A 5 2.37 6.21 2.47
CA GLU A 5 3.66 5.67 2.92
C GLU A 5 3.59 4.98 4.29
N ASP A 6 2.79 5.50 5.22
CA ASP A 6 2.64 4.92 6.55
C ASP A 6 1.80 3.64 6.48
N LEU A 7 0.79 3.60 5.61
CA LEU A 7 0.06 2.38 5.27
C LEU A 7 1.00 1.27 4.78
N LEU A 8 1.98 1.61 3.95
CA LEU A 8 2.92 0.63 3.42
C LEU A 8 3.80 0.01 4.53
N LYS A 9 4.17 0.80 5.54
CA LYS A 9 4.93 0.32 6.71
C LYS A 9 4.07 -0.61 7.57
N GLU A 10 2.84 -0.21 7.87
CA GLU A 10 1.90 -1.03 8.65
C GLU A 10 1.55 -2.33 7.92
N PHE A 11 1.29 -2.26 6.61
CA PHE A 11 1.03 -3.43 5.78
C PHE A 11 2.17 -4.45 5.85
N LYS A 12 3.42 -3.99 5.78
CA LYS A 12 4.59 -4.86 5.93
C LYS A 12 4.69 -5.46 7.33
N TYR A 13 4.34 -4.70 8.35
CA TYR A 13 4.39 -5.14 9.75
C TYR A 13 3.32 -6.19 10.06
N ASP A 14 2.08 -5.98 9.61
CA ASP A 14 0.98 -6.95 9.71
C ASP A 14 1.35 -8.30 9.08
N MET A 15 1.90 -8.27 7.86
CA MET A 15 2.34 -9.50 7.20
C MET A 15 3.43 -10.25 7.96
N LYS A 16 4.30 -9.54 8.71
CA LYS A 16 5.30 -10.17 9.58
C LYS A 16 4.65 -10.80 10.81
N ILE A 17 3.70 -10.12 11.46
CA ILE A 17 2.96 -10.67 12.60
C ILE A 17 2.22 -11.95 12.19
N ARG A 18 1.69 -11.97 10.98
CA ARG A 18 1.00 -13.13 10.39
C ARG A 18 1.94 -14.27 9.96
N ASN A 19 3.24 -14.16 10.23
CA ASN A 19 4.28 -15.13 9.86
C ASN A 19 4.26 -15.51 8.37
N LEU A 20 3.95 -14.56 7.48
CA LEU A 20 4.05 -14.80 6.05
C LEU A 20 5.51 -15.00 5.63
N THR A 21 5.73 -15.81 4.60
CA THR A 21 7.10 -16.07 4.12
C THR A 21 7.75 -14.76 3.64
N PRO A 22 9.08 -14.59 3.79
CA PRO A 22 9.78 -13.42 3.28
C PRO A 22 9.54 -13.16 1.78
N ARG A 23 9.37 -14.23 1.00
CA ARG A 23 9.01 -14.16 -0.43
C ARG A 23 7.63 -13.53 -0.61
N THR A 24 6.62 -14.02 0.10
CA THR A 24 5.25 -13.48 0.05
C THR A 24 5.24 -12.01 0.46
N ILE A 25 5.89 -11.66 1.59
CA ILE A 25 6.00 -10.28 2.08
C ILE A 25 6.60 -9.38 1.00
N LYS A 26 7.72 -9.80 0.38
CA LYS A 26 8.40 -9.03 -0.66
C LYS A 26 7.51 -8.83 -1.89
N THR A 27 6.86 -9.88 -2.37
CA THR A 27 5.98 -9.80 -3.54
C THR A 27 4.81 -8.86 -3.28
N SER A 28 4.08 -9.06 -2.17
CA SER A 28 2.94 -8.22 -1.80
C SER A 28 3.35 -6.77 -1.60
N TYR A 29 4.43 -6.52 -0.86
CA TYR A 29 4.97 -5.17 -0.64
C TYR A 29 5.30 -4.46 -1.96
N ASN A 30 6.00 -5.14 -2.87
CA ASN A 30 6.38 -4.55 -4.15
C ASN A 30 5.16 -4.24 -5.04
N SER A 31 4.13 -5.10 -5.02
CA SER A 31 2.88 -4.86 -5.73
C SER A 31 2.15 -3.65 -5.15
N THR A 32 2.04 -3.56 -3.82
CA THR A 32 1.42 -2.42 -3.14
C THR A 32 2.18 -1.12 -3.39
N VAL A 33 3.52 -1.13 -3.37
CA VAL A 33 4.33 0.06 -3.74
C VAL A 33 4.00 0.56 -5.14
N LYS A 34 3.90 -0.34 -6.12
CA LYS A 34 3.56 0.04 -7.50
C LYS A 34 2.16 0.64 -7.58
N PHE A 35 1.22 0.06 -6.84
CA PHE A 35 -0.14 0.57 -6.72
C PHE A 35 -0.15 1.98 -6.13
N LEU A 36 0.43 2.19 -4.94
CA LEU A 36 0.46 3.51 -4.31
C LEU A 36 1.18 4.57 -5.15
N LYS A 37 2.28 4.21 -5.81
CA LYS A 37 2.96 5.11 -6.76
C LYS A 37 2.10 5.48 -7.97
N TYR A 38 1.22 4.58 -8.43
CA TYR A 38 0.27 4.92 -9.48
C TYR A 38 -0.69 6.01 -9.00
N TYR A 39 -1.23 5.88 -7.79
CA TYR A 39 -2.14 6.86 -7.19
C TYR A 39 -1.46 8.21 -6.98
N GLU A 40 -0.26 8.22 -6.41
CA GLU A 40 0.52 9.44 -6.19
C GLU A 40 0.84 10.15 -7.51
N ASN A 41 1.28 9.41 -8.53
CA ASN A 41 1.73 10.05 -9.78
C ASN A 41 0.58 10.44 -10.71
N LYS A 42 -0.47 9.61 -10.80
CA LYS A 42 -1.58 9.82 -11.75
C LYS A 42 -2.75 10.58 -11.14
N LEU A 43 -3.11 10.26 -9.89
CA LEU A 43 -4.29 10.82 -9.23
C LEU A 43 -3.93 11.93 -8.25
N LYS A 44 -2.62 12.13 -7.96
CA LYS A 44 -2.12 13.09 -6.96
C LYS A 44 -2.65 12.82 -5.55
N ILE A 45 -3.03 11.58 -5.28
CA ILE A 45 -3.52 11.10 -4.00
C ILE A 45 -2.34 10.67 -3.15
N ILE A 46 -2.18 11.27 -1.97
CA ILE A 46 -1.11 10.96 -1.01
C ILE A 46 -1.65 10.44 0.33
N GLU A 47 -2.96 10.52 0.52
CA GLU A 47 -3.66 10.13 1.74
C GLU A 47 -4.60 8.95 1.47
N LEU A 48 -4.77 8.10 2.48
CA LEU A 48 -5.66 6.95 2.40
C LEU A 48 -7.12 7.39 2.26
N GLU A 49 -7.52 8.46 2.95
CA GLU A 49 -8.88 8.97 2.99
C GLU A 49 -9.37 9.49 1.62
N GLU A 50 -8.46 9.84 0.72
CA GLU A 50 -8.75 10.27 -0.66
C GLU A 50 -8.96 9.08 -1.61
N ILE A 51 -8.61 7.85 -1.20
CA ILE A 51 -8.87 6.64 -1.99
C ILE A 51 -10.33 6.22 -1.81
N ILE A 52 -11.16 6.55 -2.80
CA ILE A 52 -12.55 6.09 -2.89
C ILE A 52 -12.68 4.86 -3.79
N HIS A 53 -13.82 4.17 -3.66
CA HIS A 53 -14.16 2.97 -4.44
C HIS A 53 -14.04 3.16 -5.96
N LEU A 54 -14.23 4.37 -6.48
CA LEU A 54 -14.07 4.68 -7.92
C LEU A 54 -12.63 4.51 -8.43
N HIS A 55 -11.64 4.56 -7.54
CA HIS A 55 -10.24 4.37 -7.90
C HIS A 55 -9.83 2.89 -7.93
N ILE A 56 -10.60 2.02 -7.27
CA ILE A 56 -10.34 0.58 -7.19
C ILE A 56 -11.00 -0.09 -8.40
N LYS A 57 -10.19 -0.45 -9.40
CA LYS A 57 -10.60 -1.21 -10.59
C LYS A 57 -10.22 -2.68 -10.49
#